data_AF-A0A370H8J3-F1
#
_entry.id   AF-A0A370H8J3-F1
#
_cell.length_a   1.000
_cell.length_b   1.000
_cell.length_c   1.000
_cell.angle_alpha   90.00
_cell.angle_beta   90.00
_cell.angle_gamma   90.00
#
_symmetry.space_group_name_H-M   'P 1'
#
loop_
_entity.id
_entity.type
_entity.pdbx_description
1 polymer ?
#
loop_
_entity_poly.entity_id
_entity_poly.type
_entity_poly.pdbx_seq_one_letter_code
_entity_poly.pdbx_strand_id
1 'polypeptide(L)'
;MSEPLSIESDAVRTFAATQEGVAGQIAAAGDMDTVTHVAAMTPVFGVIGADYLAMFAAAQVLHAKDINELSGKVDNLGKHAFGTAAVIDDSDSSFSNLLGSLGNQIGG
;
A
#
# COMPACT_ATOMS: atom_id res chain seq x y z
N MET A 1 8.90 -27.36 19.71
CA MET A 1 7.67 -27.58 18.93
C MET A 1 7.57 -26.40 17.99
N SER A 2 7.80 -26.61 16.70
CA SER A 2 7.56 -25.56 15.69
C SER A 2 6.08 -25.57 15.40
N GLU A 3 5.39 -24.46 15.67
CA GLU A 3 4.00 -24.32 15.22
C GLU A 3 3.94 -24.41 13.69
N PRO A 4 2.97 -25.13 13.11
CA PRO A 4 2.81 -25.17 11.66
C PRO A 4 2.48 -23.76 11.17
N LEU A 5 3.24 -23.26 10.20
CA LEU A 5 2.97 -22.01 9.51
C LEU A 5 1.70 -22.19 8.66
N SER A 6 0.54 -21.78 9.19
CA SER A 6 -0.75 -21.79 8.48
C SER A 6 -1.07 -20.37 8.02
N ILE A 7 -1.22 -20.16 6.71
CA ILE A 7 -1.59 -18.86 6.14
C ILE A 7 -3.08 -18.92 5.76
N GLU A 8 -3.87 -18.00 6.29
CA GLU A 8 -5.28 -17.84 5.94
C GLU A 8 -5.40 -16.85 4.77
N SER A 9 -5.75 -17.34 3.58
CA SER A 9 -5.79 -16.51 2.36
C SER A 9 -6.83 -15.38 2.45
N ASP A 10 -7.91 -15.57 3.22
CA ASP A 10 -8.91 -14.54 3.50
C ASP A 10 -8.36 -13.38 4.35
N ALA A 11 -7.50 -13.69 5.34
CA ALA A 11 -6.81 -12.67 6.12
C ALA A 11 -5.83 -11.86 5.24
N VAL A 12 -5.16 -12.52 4.28
CA VAL A 12 -4.27 -11.85 3.31
C VAL A 12 -5.08 -10.94 2.37
N ARG A 13 -6.27 -11.36 1.92
CA ARG A 13 -7.19 -10.51 1.13
C ARG A 13 -7.70 -9.32 1.93
N THR A 14 -8.06 -9.52 3.20
CA THR A 14 -8.50 -8.45 4.09
C THR A 14 -7.39 -7.42 4.30
N PHE A 15 -6.15 -7.88 4.51
CA PHE A 15 -4.99 -7.01 4.55
C PHE A 15 -4.83 -6.23 3.23
N ALA A 16 -4.91 -6.91 2.08
CA ALA A 16 -4.81 -6.28 0.77
C ALA A 16 -5.83 -5.15 0.58
N ALA A 17 -7.12 -5.42 0.88
CA ALA A 17 -8.19 -4.43 0.80
C ALA A 17 -7.98 -3.25 1.77
N THR A 18 -7.44 -3.53 2.95
CA THR A 18 -7.08 -2.48 3.92
C THR A 18 -6.02 -1.55 3.35
N GLN A 19 -5.00 -2.10 2.69
CA GLN A 19 -3.93 -1.31 2.09
C GLN A 19 -4.43 -0.44 0.92
N GLU A 20 -5.35 -0.93 0.09
CA GLU A 20 -6.00 -0.07 -0.92
C GLU A 20 -6.76 1.10 -0.28
N GLY A 21 -7.49 0.84 0.81
CA GLY A 21 -8.18 1.88 1.58
C GLY A 21 -7.21 2.90 2.20
N VAL A 22 -6.08 2.43 2.74
CA VAL A 22 -5.03 3.30 3.29
C VAL A 22 -4.35 4.11 2.20
N ALA A 23 -4.08 3.52 1.03
CA ALA A 23 -3.51 4.23 -0.12
C ALA A 23 -4.42 5.39 -0.55
N GLY A 24 -5.74 5.16 -0.61
CA GLY A 24 -6.73 6.20 -0.88
C GLY A 24 -6.72 7.33 0.17
N GLN A 25 -6.62 6.98 1.46
CA GLN A 25 -6.53 7.96 2.53
C GLN A 25 -5.23 8.79 2.46
N ILE A 26 -4.10 8.17 2.12
CA ILE A 26 -2.81 8.86 1.93
C ILE A 26 -2.89 9.83 0.75
N ALA A 27 -3.46 9.39 -0.38
CA ALA A 27 -3.65 10.26 -1.54
C ALA A 27 -4.53 11.47 -1.20
N ALA A 28 -5.65 11.24 -0.49
CA ALA A 28 -6.54 12.32 -0.05
C ALA A 28 -5.85 13.29 0.92
N ALA A 29 -5.01 12.80 1.84
CA ALA A 29 -4.22 13.64 2.73
C ALA A 29 -3.15 14.46 1.98
N GLY A 30 -2.69 13.98 0.82
CA GLY A 30 -1.75 14.67 -0.06
C GLY A 30 -2.37 15.79 -0.91
N ASP A 31 -3.69 15.84 -1.03
CA ASP A 31 -4.43 16.82 -1.84
C ASP A 31 -4.53 18.19 -1.14
N MET A 32 -3.39 18.70 -0.71
CA MET A 32 -3.25 20.00 -0.06
C MET A 32 -3.02 21.10 -1.10
N ASP A 33 -3.73 22.22 -0.95
CA ASP A 33 -3.47 23.43 -1.72
C ASP A 33 -2.11 24.02 -1.35
N THR A 34 -1.11 23.60 -2.12
CA THR A 34 0.28 24.03 -2.01
C THR A 34 0.40 25.55 -2.13
N VAL A 35 -0.45 26.20 -2.94
CA VAL A 35 -0.44 27.65 -3.13
C VAL A 35 -0.92 28.36 -1.86
N THR A 36 -2.02 27.89 -1.27
CA THR A 36 -2.55 28.43 -0.01
C THR A 36 -1.55 28.25 1.13
N HIS A 37 -0.87 27.11 1.23
CA HIS A 37 0.16 26.90 2.26
C HIS A 37 1.38 27.81 2.09
N VAL A 38 1.87 28.01 0.87
CA VAL A 38 2.97 28.95 0.59
C VAL A 38 2.56 30.39 0.91
N ALA A 39 1.34 30.79 0.53
CA ALA A 39 0.81 32.11 0.84
C ALA A 39 0.69 32.34 2.35
N ALA A 40 0.21 31.34 3.10
CA ALA A 40 0.08 31.41 4.56
C ALA A 40 1.44 31.57 5.28
N MET A 41 2.54 31.10 4.69
CA MET A 41 3.90 31.26 5.24
C MET A 41 4.57 32.58 4.83
N THR A 42 3.97 33.38 3.96
CA THR A 42 4.50 34.68 3.50
C THR A 42 4.77 35.67 4.64
N PRO A 43 3.93 35.81 5.68
CA PRO A 43 4.23 36.72 6.80
C PRO A 43 5.46 36.31 7.62
N VAL A 44 5.77 35.00 7.67
CA VAL A 44 6.91 34.47 8.43
C VAL A 44 8.18 34.54 7.59
N PHE A 45 8.16 33.95 6.38
CA PHE A 45 9.35 33.92 5.52
C PHE A 45 9.58 35.23 4.77
N GLY A 46 8.56 36.06 4.57
CA GLY A 46 8.73 37.37 3.92
C GLY A 46 9.62 38.33 4.72
N VAL A 47 9.64 38.20 6.06
CA VAL A 47 10.55 38.98 6.93
C VAL A 47 11.98 38.43 6.90
N ILE A 48 12.14 37.11 6.72
CA ILE A 48 13.43 36.42 6.76
C ILE A 48 14.09 36.38 5.36
N GLY A 49 13.30 36.44 4.29
CA GLY A 49 13.74 36.59 2.89
C GLY A 49 12.93 35.75 1.90
N ALA A 50 12.81 36.25 0.66
CA ALA A 50 12.12 35.57 -0.43
C ALA A 50 12.71 34.18 -0.77
N ASP A 51 14.01 33.98 -0.53
CA ASP A 51 14.68 32.69 -0.78
C ASP A 51 14.15 31.57 0.14
N TYR A 52 13.80 31.90 1.39
CA TYR A 52 13.18 30.93 2.31
C TYR A 52 11.77 30.55 1.88
N LEU A 53 10.99 31.52 1.37
CA LEU A 53 9.67 31.27 0.81
C LEU A 53 9.77 30.36 -0.42
N ALA A 54 10.76 30.59 -1.29
CA ALA A 54 11.00 29.77 -2.47
C ALA A 54 11.41 28.33 -2.10
N MET A 55 12.28 28.16 -1.10
CA MET A 55 12.65 26.82 -0.60
C MET A 55 11.47 26.11 0.04
N PHE A 56 10.61 26.82 0.78
CA PHE A 56 9.38 26.26 1.32
C PHE A 56 8.42 25.82 0.21
N ALA A 57 8.24 26.63 -0.83
CA ALA A 57 7.42 26.26 -1.99
C ALA A 57 7.97 25.01 -2.69
N ALA A 58 9.29 24.92 -2.90
CA ALA A 58 9.94 23.74 -3.47
C ALA A 58 9.74 22.50 -2.58
N ALA A 59 9.88 22.65 -1.26
CA ALA A 59 9.64 21.58 -0.30
C ALA A 59 8.18 21.11 -0.30
N GLN A 60 7.22 22.02 -0.45
CA GLN A 60 5.81 21.67 -0.51
C GLN A 60 5.47 20.86 -1.78
N VAL A 61 6.09 21.20 -2.92
CA VAL A 61 5.95 20.42 -4.16
C VAL A 61 6.58 19.03 -4.02
N LEU A 62 7.77 18.93 -3.45
CA LEU A 62 8.43 17.64 -3.19
C LEU A 62 7.61 16.79 -2.20
N HIS A 63 7.10 17.39 -1.14
CA HIS A 63 6.24 16.72 -0.18
C HIS A 63 4.97 16.15 -0.84
N ALA A 64 4.29 16.94 -1.68
CA ALA A 64 3.11 16.44 -2.41
C ALA A 64 3.47 15.27 -3.35
N LYS A 65 4.63 15.32 -4.00
CA LYS A 65 5.13 14.22 -4.82
C LYS A 65 5.41 12.97 -3.97
N ASP A 66 6.08 13.13 -2.84
CA ASP A 66 6.46 12.03 -1.95
C ASP A 66 5.23 11.35 -1.34
N ILE A 67 4.18 12.10 -1.00
CA ILE A 67 2.90 11.55 -0.51
C ILE A 67 2.21 10.72 -1.60
N ASN A 68 2.18 11.21 -2.84
CA ASN A 68 1.63 10.45 -3.97
C ASN A 68 2.42 9.17 -4.25
N GLU A 69 3.75 9.24 -4.20
CA GLU A 69 4.60 8.05 -4.34
C GLU A 69 4.37 7.05 -3.19
N LEU A 70 4.20 7.54 -1.97
CA LEU A 70 3.88 6.70 -0.82
C LEU A 70 2.52 6.02 -0.98
N SER A 71 1.48 6.74 -1.38
CA SER A 71 0.16 6.17 -1.69
C SER A 71 0.27 5.04 -2.73
N GLY A 72 0.98 5.29 -3.83
CA GLY A 72 1.20 4.28 -4.87
C GLY A 72 1.94 3.03 -4.39
N LYS A 73 2.91 3.19 -3.47
CA LYS A 73 3.61 2.04 -2.87
C LYS A 73 2.69 1.19 -1.99
N VAL A 74 1.81 1.83 -1.22
CA VAL A 74 0.85 1.13 -0.35
C VAL A 74 -0.20 0.40 -1.18
N ASP A 75 -0.71 1.02 -2.24
CA ASP A 75 -1.61 0.38 -3.21
C ASP A 75 -0.95 -0.85 -3.87
N ASN A 76 0.30 -0.70 -4.32
CA ASN A 76 1.06 -1.81 -4.91
C ASN A 76 1.27 -2.96 -3.92
N LEU A 77 1.57 -2.64 -2.65
CA LEU A 77 1.65 -3.64 -1.59
C LEU A 77 0.32 -4.42 -1.43
N GLY A 78 -0.82 -3.73 -1.48
CA GLY A 78 -2.14 -4.37 -1.48
C GLY A 78 -2.33 -5.33 -2.67
N LYS A 79 -2.00 -4.88 -3.88
CA LYS A 79 -2.07 -5.72 -5.10
C LYS A 79 -1.19 -6.96 -5.02
N HIS A 80 0.03 -6.83 -4.51
CA HIS A 80 0.90 -7.99 -4.28
C HIS A 80 0.34 -8.95 -3.23
N ALA A 81 -0.31 -8.45 -2.18
CA ALA A 81 -0.98 -9.30 -1.20
C ALA A 81 -2.17 -10.05 -1.82
N PHE A 82 -3.00 -9.40 -2.67
CA PHE A 82 -4.05 -10.09 -3.43
C PHE A 82 -3.48 -11.20 -4.32
N GLY A 83 -2.41 -10.91 -5.06
CA GLY A 83 -1.73 -11.90 -5.89
C GLY A 83 -1.18 -13.07 -5.06
N THR A 84 -0.65 -12.79 -3.87
CA THR A 84 -0.17 -13.83 -2.95
C THR A 84 -1.30 -14.73 -2.46
N ALA A 85 -2.45 -14.16 -2.10
CA ALA A 85 -3.63 -14.95 -1.70
C ALA A 85 -4.12 -15.87 -2.83
N ALA A 86 -4.11 -15.38 -4.08
CA ALA A 86 -4.47 -16.20 -5.24
C ALA A 86 -3.52 -17.39 -5.44
N VAL A 87 -2.20 -17.16 -5.32
CA VAL A 87 -1.19 -18.24 -5.43
C VAL A 87 -1.36 -19.29 -4.33
N ILE A 88 -1.75 -18.89 -3.12
CA ILE A 88 -2.03 -19.82 -2.01
C ILE A 88 -3.22 -20.71 -2.36
N ASP A 89 -4.33 -20.14 -2.81
CA ASP A 89 -5.54 -20.90 -3.15
C ASP A 89 -5.31 -21.85 -4.35
N ASP A 90 -4.56 -21.41 -5.36
CA ASP A 90 -4.18 -22.24 -6.50
C ASP A 90 -3.30 -23.43 -6.06
N SER A 91 -2.36 -23.17 -5.15
CA SER A 91 -1.48 -24.21 -4.60
C SER A 91 -2.28 -25.23 -3.78
N ASP A 92 -3.16 -24.78 -2.90
CA ASP A 92 -3.99 -25.65 -2.06
C ASP A 92 -4.94 -26.52 -2.90
N SER A 93 -5.58 -25.93 -3.90
CA SER A 93 -6.42 -26.65 -4.85
C SER A 93 -5.64 -27.73 -5.62
N SER A 94 -4.42 -27.41 -6.06
CA SER A 94 -3.52 -28.36 -6.73
C SER A 94 -3.16 -29.53 -5.82
N PHE A 95 -2.76 -29.26 -4.57
CA PHE A 95 -2.41 -30.29 -3.59
C PHE A 95 -3.60 -31.18 -3.24
N SER A 96 -4.79 -30.59 -3.04
CA SER A 96 -6.03 -31.32 -2.79
C SER A 96 -6.39 -32.28 -3.93
N ASN A 97 -6.30 -31.82 -5.18
CA ASN A 97 -6.53 -32.64 -6.36
C ASN A 97 -5.52 -33.80 -6.47
N LEU A 98 -4.24 -33.53 -6.20
CA LEU A 98 -3.18 -34.53 -6.19
C LEU A 98 -3.44 -35.60 -5.14
N LEU A 99 -3.78 -35.19 -3.91
CA LEU A 99 -4.09 -36.09 -2.81
C LEU A 99 -5.35 -36.92 -3.10
N GLY A 100 -6.39 -36.33 -3.68
CA GLY A 100 -7.60 -37.04 -4.12
C GLY A 100 -7.28 -38.09 -5.18
N SER A 101 -6.43 -37.76 -6.17
CA SER A 101 -6.02 -38.70 -7.21
C SER A 101 -5.22 -39.88 -6.64
N LEU A 102 -4.33 -39.62 -5.68
CA LEU A 102 -3.53 -40.66 -5.03
C LEU A 102 -4.39 -41.53 -4.11
N GLY A 103 -5.34 -40.94 -3.38
CA GLY A 103 -6.33 -41.67 -2.59
C GLY A 103 -7.13 -42.64 -3.44
N ASN A 104 -7.56 -42.22 -4.63
CA ASN A 104 -8.25 -43.09 -5.59
C ASN A 104 -7.36 -44.21 -6.16
N GLN A 105 -6.04 -44.03 -6.20
CA GLN A 105 -5.09 -45.07 -6.64
C GLN A 105 -4.81 -46.12 -5.56
N ILE A 106 -4.89 -45.76 -4.28
CA ILE A 106 -4.58 -46.64 -3.15
C ILE A 106 -5.82 -47.35 -2.61
N GLY A 107 -6.97 -46.67 -2.61
CA GLY A 107 -8.24 -47.19 -2.07
C GLY A 107 -9.24 -47.69 -3.12
N GLY A 108 -8.87 -47.65 -4.40
CA GLY A 108 -9.63 -48.20 -5.52
C GLY A 108 -9.32 -49.67 -5.81
#